data_AF-F9UAV9-F1
#
_entry.id   AF-F9UAV9-F1
#
_cell.length_a   1.000
_cell.length_b   1.000
_cell.length_c   1.000
_cell.angle_alpha   90.00
_cell.angle_beta   90.00
_cell.angle_gamma   90.00
#
_symmetry.space_group_name_H-M   'P 1'
#
loop_
_entity.id
_entity.type
_entity.pdbx_description
1 polymer ?
#
loop_
_entity_poly.entity_id
_entity_poly.type
_entity_poly.pdbx_seq_one_letter_code
_entity_poly.pdbx_strand_id
1 'polypeptide(L)'
;MSMIENLEAMLRRGQDTALLRYSLGAEYLKTDDTGRALEHLAEAVRLDPAYSAAWKLYGKGLSAAGRHAEAILALDRGIAVAEAKGDIQAAKEMKVFRKRAERAIADAD
;
A
#
# COMPACT_ATOMS: atom_id res chain seq x y z
N MET A 1 25.19 -2.64 -1.89
CA MET A 1 23.99 -2.33 -1.10
C MET A 1 22.86 -2.07 -2.07
N SER A 2 21.83 -2.91 -2.01
CA SER A 2 20.55 -2.70 -2.66
C SER A 2 19.82 -1.51 -2.05
N MET A 3 18.81 -1.00 -2.77
CA MET A 3 17.95 0.07 -2.27
C MET A 3 17.29 -0.32 -0.95
N ILE A 4 16.83 -1.57 -0.83
CA ILE A 4 16.22 -2.13 0.39
C ILE A 4 17.18 -2.04 1.56
N GLU A 5 18.42 -2.54 1.42
CA GLU A 5 19.41 -2.53 2.50
C GLU A 5 19.71 -1.11 3.01
N ASN A 6 19.74 -0.12 2.11
CA ASN A 6 19.96 1.28 2.49
C ASN A 6 18.76 1.85 3.25
N LEU A 7 17.54 1.59 2.78
CA LEU A 7 16.31 2.01 3.45
C LEU A 7 16.15 1.34 4.83
N GLU A 8 16.48 0.05 4.95
CA GLU A 8 16.48 -0.67 6.23
C GLU A 8 17.55 -0.14 7.19
N ALA A 9 18.72 0.27 6.68
CA ALA A 9 19.74 0.93 7.50
C ALA A 9 19.24 2.29 8.02
N MET A 10 18.53 3.07 7.22
CA MET A 10 17.89 4.31 7.66
C MET A 10 16.84 4.05 8.75
N LEU A 11 16.01 3.01 8.56
CA LEU A 11 15.01 2.61 9.54
C LEU A 11 15.67 2.22 10.88
N ARG A 12 16.73 1.41 10.83
CA ARG A 12 17.51 1.01 12.02
C ARG A 12 18.20 2.18 12.73
N ARG A 13 18.54 3.24 11.99
CA ARG A 13 19.08 4.50 12.55
C ARG A 13 18.00 5.40 13.15
N GLY A 14 16.73 4.95 13.19
CA GLY A 14 15.62 5.65 13.82
C GLY A 14 14.82 6.54 12.89
N GLN A 15 15.08 6.53 11.58
CA GLN A 15 14.31 7.34 10.62
C GLN A 15 12.99 6.64 10.23
N ASP A 16 12.14 6.33 11.21
CA ASP A 16 10.85 5.70 10.93
C ASP A 16 9.81 6.74 10.48
N THR A 17 9.63 6.85 9.16
CA THR A 17 8.70 7.82 8.55
C THR A 17 7.78 7.12 7.57
N ALA A 18 6.58 7.68 7.36
CA ALA A 18 5.62 7.14 6.41
C ALA A 18 6.22 7.02 4.99
N LEU A 19 7.04 7.99 4.57
CA LEU A 19 7.75 7.94 3.29
C LEU A 19 8.76 6.80 3.23
N LEU A 20 9.58 6.62 4.27
CA LEU A 20 10.57 5.53 4.30
C LEU A 20 9.88 4.17 4.27
N ARG A 21 8.84 3.98 5.10
CA ARG A 21 8.04 2.76 5.15
C ARG A 21 7.34 2.49 3.81
N TYR A 22 6.80 3.52 3.16
CA TYR A 22 6.26 3.41 1.80
C TYR A 22 7.32 2.97 0.79
N SER A 23 8.51 3.58 0.82
CA SER A 23 9.61 3.22 -0.08
C SER A 23 10.05 1.77 0.12
N LEU A 24 10.23 1.32 1.37
CA LEU A 24 10.51 -0.09 1.67
C LEU A 24 9.42 -1.00 1.11
N GLY A 25 8.15 -0.68 1.38
CA GLY A 25 7.00 -1.41 0.85
C GLY A 25 7.00 -1.53 -0.67
N ALA A 26 7.32 -0.44 -1.37
CA ALA A 26 7.42 -0.42 -2.83
C ALA A 26 8.57 -1.27 -3.36
N GLU A 27 9.74 -1.22 -2.73
CA GLU A 27 10.88 -2.04 -3.14
C GLU A 27 10.63 -3.53 -2.88
N TYR A 28 10.02 -3.90 -1.74
CA TYR A 28 9.67 -5.29 -1.46
C TYR A 28 8.62 -5.87 -2.43
N LEU A 29 7.64 -5.06 -2.87
CA LEU A 29 6.71 -5.49 -3.93
C LEU A 29 7.42 -5.74 -5.26
N LYS A 30 8.50 -5.00 -5.58
CA LYS A 30 9.28 -5.25 -6.81
C LYS A 30 10.08 -6.54 -6.73
N THR A 31 10.49 -6.94 -5.52
CA THR A 31 11.19 -8.20 -5.27
C THR A 31 10.26 -9.38 -5.01
N ASP A 32 8.95 -9.20 -5.23
CA ASP A 32 7.88 -10.18 -5.01
C ASP A 32 7.73 -10.64 -3.54
N ASP A 33 8.38 -9.95 -2.60
CA ASP A 33 8.28 -10.20 -1.16
C ASP A 33 7.07 -9.45 -0.60
N THR A 34 5.88 -9.92 -1.00
CA THR A 34 4.61 -9.29 -0.65
C THR A 34 4.38 -9.27 0.86
N GLY A 35 4.91 -10.25 1.60
CA GLY A 35 4.82 -10.31 3.07
C GLY A 35 5.45 -9.07 3.72
N ARG A 36 6.75 -8.85 3.49
CA ARG A 36 7.45 -7.68 4.05
C ARG A 36 6.92 -6.38 3.49
N ALA A 37 6.53 -6.36 2.22
CA ALA A 37 5.90 -5.18 1.64
C ALA A 37 4.66 -4.73 2.43
N LEU A 38 3.79 -5.67 2.78
CA LEU A 38 2.56 -5.38 3.52
C LEU A 38 2.83 -4.86 4.92
N GLU A 39 3.85 -5.38 5.61
CA GLU A 39 4.24 -4.88 6.95
C GLU A 39 4.68 -3.42 6.87
N HIS A 40 5.55 -3.09 5.92
CA HIS A 40 6.02 -1.71 5.74
C HIS A 40 4.90 -0.78 5.26
N LEU A 41 4.02 -1.22 4.36
CA LEU A 41 2.91 -0.39 3.87
C LEU A 41 1.84 -0.16 4.92
N ALA A 42 1.53 -1.17 5.75
CA ALA A 42 0.64 -1.02 6.90
C ALA A 42 1.17 0.03 7.88
N GLU A 43 2.48 0.01 8.14
CA GLU A 43 3.11 0.99 9.00
C GLU A 43 3.14 2.39 8.37
N ALA A 44 3.34 2.48 7.05
CA ALA A 44 3.31 3.75 6.32
C ALA A 44 1.95 4.46 6.47
N VAL A 45 0.84 3.74 6.31
CA VAL A 45 -0.51 4.29 6.46
C VAL A 45 -0.89 4.53 7.93
N ARG A 46 -0.24 3.84 8.87
CA ARG A 46 -0.38 4.10 10.31
C ARG A 46 0.31 5.41 10.71
N LEU A 47 1.50 5.65 10.17
CA LEU A 47 2.30 6.86 10.44
C LEU A 47 1.70 8.10 9.77
N ASP A 48 1.23 7.97 8.53
CA ASP A 48 0.50 9.04 7.84
C ASP A 48 -0.79 8.49 7.19
N PRO A 49 -1.92 8.57 7.92
CA PRO A 49 -3.22 8.18 7.39
C PRO A 49 -3.67 9.00 6.18
N ALA A 50 -3.09 10.19 5.95
CA ALA A 50 -3.38 11.05 4.81
C ALA A 50 -2.49 10.74 3.58
N TYR A 51 -1.69 9.68 3.62
CA TYR A 51 -0.80 9.32 2.51
C TYR A 51 -1.50 8.45 1.45
N SER A 52 -2.19 9.11 0.50
CA SER A 52 -2.94 8.44 -0.58
C SER A 52 -2.12 7.40 -1.36
N ALA A 53 -0.84 7.69 -1.65
CA ALA A 53 0.02 6.77 -2.37
C ALA A 53 0.34 5.49 -1.58
N ALA A 54 0.52 5.60 -0.26
CA ALA A 54 0.73 4.45 0.61
C ALA A 54 -0.51 3.55 0.67
N TRP A 55 -1.71 4.14 0.79
CA TRP A 55 -2.96 3.38 0.71
C TRP A 55 -3.15 2.65 -0.62
N LYS A 56 -2.85 3.32 -1.75
CA LYS A 56 -2.92 2.72 -3.08
C LYS A 56 -2.02 1.48 -3.17
N LEU A 57 -0.79 1.61 -2.71
CA LEU A 57 0.19 0.55 -2.80
C LEU A 57 -0.10 -0.59 -1.82
N TYR A 58 -0.59 -0.26 -0.61
CA TYR A 58 -1.05 -1.23 0.38
C TYR A 58 -2.19 -2.09 -0.15
N GLY A 59 -3.23 -1.46 -0.70
CA GLY A 59 -4.36 -2.16 -1.32
C GLY A 59 -3.97 -3.05 -2.50
N LYS A 60 -3.00 -2.59 -3.31
CA LYS A 60 -2.43 -3.42 -4.40
C LYS A 60 -1.66 -4.63 -3.85
N GLY A 61 -0.83 -4.43 -2.82
CA GLY A 61 -0.11 -5.52 -2.16
C GLY A 61 -1.06 -6.55 -1.55
N LEU A 62 -2.13 -6.10 -0.89
CA LEU A 62 -3.13 -6.99 -0.29
C LEU A 62 -3.85 -7.81 -1.37
N SER A 63 -4.19 -7.18 -2.50
CA SER A 63 -4.77 -7.90 -3.64
C SER A 63 -3.81 -8.95 -4.22
N ALA A 64 -2.52 -8.64 -4.32
CA ALA A 64 -1.50 -9.59 -4.79
C ALA A 64 -1.32 -10.77 -3.82
N ALA A 65 -1.50 -10.53 -2.53
CA ALA A 65 -1.48 -11.57 -1.49
C ALA A 65 -2.77 -12.41 -1.40
N GLY A 66 -3.75 -12.21 -2.29
CA GLY A 66 -5.07 -12.87 -2.21
C GLY A 66 -5.95 -12.36 -1.07
N ARG A 67 -5.52 -11.33 -0.33
CA ARG A 67 -6.24 -10.73 0.81
C ARG A 67 -7.24 -9.69 0.31
N HIS A 68 -8.16 -10.12 -0.56
CA HIS A 68 -9.05 -9.24 -1.32
C HIS A 68 -9.99 -8.42 -0.44
N ALA A 69 -10.52 -9.00 0.65
CA ALA A 69 -11.40 -8.29 1.58
C ALA A 69 -10.68 -7.11 2.26
N GLU A 70 -9.46 -7.34 2.73
CA GLU A 70 -8.64 -6.30 3.35
C GLU A 70 -8.16 -5.28 2.32
N ALA A 71 -7.88 -5.70 1.08
CA ALA A 71 -7.55 -4.80 -0.01
C ALA A 71 -8.68 -3.80 -0.27
N ILE A 72 -9.94 -4.23 -0.29
CA ILE A 72 -11.11 -3.35 -0.47
C ILE A 72 -11.15 -2.29 0.63
N LEU A 73 -10.99 -2.68 1.90
CA LEU A 73 -10.99 -1.76 3.04
C LEU A 73 -9.86 -0.73 2.94
N ALA A 74 -8.65 -1.16 2.59
CA ALA A 74 -7.50 -0.27 2.41
C ALA A 74 -7.72 0.71 1.23
N LEU A 75 -8.28 0.22 0.11
CA LEU A 75 -8.56 1.03 -1.06
C LEU A 75 -9.68 2.04 -0.79
N ASP A 76 -10.71 1.69 -0.02
CA ASP A 76 -11.77 2.61 0.38
C ASP A 76 -11.23 3.78 1.20
N ARG A 77 -10.36 3.50 2.17
CA ARG A 77 -9.66 4.54 2.93
C ARG A 77 -8.78 5.40 2.02
N GLY A 78 -8.02 4.77 1.14
CA GLY A 78 -7.17 5.46 0.17
C GLY A 78 -7.94 6.39 -0.76
N ILE A 79 -9.08 5.94 -1.29
CA ILE A 79 -9.97 6.73 -2.16
C ILE A 79 -10.46 7.96 -1.43
N ALA A 80 -10.99 7.81 -0.21
CA ALA A 80 -11.47 8.93 0.58
C ALA A 80 -10.37 9.98 0.86
N VAL A 81 -9.16 9.51 1.18
CA VAL A 81 -7.99 10.36 1.41
C VAL A 81 -7.57 11.08 0.12
N ALA A 82 -7.51 10.38 -1.01
CA ALA A 82 -7.14 10.96 -2.29
C ALA A 82 -8.16 12.00 -2.77
N GLU A 83 -9.46 11.72 -2.64
CA GLU A 83 -10.52 12.66 -2.96
C GLU A 83 -10.46 13.91 -2.08
N ALA A 84 -10.24 13.75 -0.77
CA ALA A 84 -10.09 14.88 0.15
C ALA A 84 -8.88 15.77 -0.17
N LYS A 85 -7.81 15.20 -0.75
CA LYS A 85 -6.61 15.95 -1.18
C LYS A 85 -6.70 16.50 -2.60
N GLY A 86 -7.77 16.21 -3.34
CA GLY A 86 -7.90 16.57 -4.76
C GLY A 86 -7.04 15.70 -5.69
N ASP A 87 -6.51 14.58 -5.22
CA ASP A 87 -5.75 13.60 -6.01
C ASP A 87 -6.71 12.66 -6.77
N ILE A 88 -7.43 13.25 -7.72
CA ILE A 88 -8.48 12.57 -8.49
C ILE A 88 -7.92 11.37 -9.27
N GLN A 89 -6.66 11.44 -9.71
CA GLN A 89 -6.05 10.35 -10.47
C GLN A 89 -5.77 9.13 -9.58
N ALA A 90 -5.19 9.33 -8.39
CA ALA A 90 -4.99 8.22 -7.46
C ALA A 90 -6.33 7.59 -7.03
N ALA A 91 -7.36 8.41 -6.77
CA ALA A 91 -8.68 7.92 -6.44
C ALA A 91 -9.26 7.03 -7.55
N LYS A 92 -9.13 7.42 -8.82
CA LYS A 92 -9.57 6.62 -9.97
C LYS A 92 -8.83 5.29 -10.07
N GLU A 93 -7.50 5.29 -9.94
CA GLU A 93 -6.71 4.06 -9.95
C GLU A 93 -7.15 3.10 -8.83
N MET A 94 -7.33 3.62 -7.61
CA MET A 94 -7.75 2.82 -6.47
C MET A 94 -9.15 2.24 -6.65
N LYS A 95 -10.10 2.98 -7.25
CA LYS A 95 -11.43 2.46 -7.60
C LYS A 95 -11.35 1.27 -8.57
N VAL A 96 -10.43 1.29 -9.52
CA VAL A 96 -10.21 0.16 -10.44
C VAL A 96 -9.68 -1.06 -9.69
N PHE A 97 -8.69 -0.89 -8.80
CA PHE A 97 -8.16 -1.98 -7.99
C PHE A 97 -9.22 -2.55 -7.06
N ARG A 98 -10.05 -1.69 -6.46
CA ARG A 98 -11.14 -2.09 -5.56
C ARG A 98 -12.14 -2.98 -6.28
N LYS A 99 -12.58 -2.55 -7.47
CA LYS A 99 -13.51 -3.34 -8.30
C LYS A 99 -12.93 -4.69 -8.73
N ARG A 100 -11.61 -4.76 -8.95
CA ARG A 100 -10.93 -6.04 -9.25
C ARG A 100 -10.91 -6.96 -8.04
N ALA A 101 -10.64 -6.42 -6.85
CA ALA A 101 -10.67 -7.18 -5.60
C ALA A 101 -12.10 -7.70 -5.29
N GLU A 102 -13.14 -6.89 -5.53
CA GLU A 102 -14.54 -7.32 -5.39
C GLU A 102 -14.88 -8.50 -6.31
N ARG A 103 -14.45 -8.42 -7.58
CA ARG A 103 -14.64 -9.52 -8.53
C ARG A 103 -13.89 -10.78 -8.09
N ALA A 104 -12.65 -10.64 -7.62
CA ALA A 104 -11.86 -11.77 -7.17
C ALA A 104 -12.49 -12.50 -5.97
N ILE A 105 -13.24 -11.80 -5.11
CA ILE A 105 -14.05 -12.43 -4.06
C ILE A 105 -15.23 -13.16 -4.67
N ALA A 106 -16.00 -12.49 -5.54
CA ALA A 106 -17.20 -13.07 -6.14
C ALA A 106 -16.91 -14.28 -7.04
N ASP A 107 -15.75 -14.34 -7.68
CA ASP A 107 -15.31 -15.47 -8.51
C ASP A 107 -14.76 -16.64 -7.66
N ALA A 108 -14.53 -16.43 -6.36
CA ALA A 108 -14.03 -17.44 -5.42
C ALA A 108 -15.14 -18.13 -4.60
N ASP A 109 -16.38 -17.63 -4.68
CA ASP A 109 -17.60 -18.20 -4.11
C ASP A 109 -18.32 -19.13 -5.12
#